data_AF-A0A3N5MCR0-F1
#
_entry.id   AF-A0A3N5MCR0-F1
#
_cell.length_a   1.000
_cell.length_b   1.000
_cell.length_c   1.000
_cell.angle_alpha   90.00
_cell.angle_beta   90.00
_cell.angle_gamma   90.00
#
_symmetry.space_group_name_H-M   'P 1'
#
loop_
_entity.id
_entity.type
_entity.pdbx_description
1 polymer ?
#
loop_
_entity_poly.entity_id
_entity_poly.type
_entity_poly.pdbx_seq_one_letter_code
_entity_poly.pdbx_strand_id
1 'polypeptide(L)'
;MKKLCMLFFLAVLSTIAVFGCQKKSDVIKIGIAGPMTGDQSKMGMDFKNGVSLAVEEWNSRGGVLGKKIEVVIGDDQHDPKQAVSVANKMVNEGVTGLIGHFNSSCSIPGSDVYSRSGVPMISPGSTNPQLTEKGDKGVFRVCGRDDQQGKVGADFVTGQLKLKKVAVVHDKTTYGQGLADEFKKALGDKVEIVFYGGIIQGDRDFKGVLTTIKGKVPELVFFGGIYTEAGLMVRQAKEIGLKAPFMSGDGTIDPKFIEIAGAAA
;
A
#
# COMPACT_ATOMS: atom_id res chain seq x y z
N MET A 1 68.08 -28.72 11.14
CA MET A 1 66.86 -29.03 10.34
C MET A 1 65.61 -29.21 11.19
N LYS A 2 65.58 -30.06 12.24
CA LYS A 2 64.38 -30.27 13.07
C LYS A 2 63.80 -29.00 13.74
N LYS A 3 64.64 -28.08 14.22
CA LYS A 3 64.18 -26.80 14.82
C LYS A 3 63.62 -25.81 13.79
N LEU A 4 64.07 -25.86 12.54
CA LEU A 4 63.62 -24.97 11.47
C LEU A 4 62.25 -25.39 10.90
N CYS A 5 61.99 -26.70 10.82
CA CYS A 5 60.67 -27.24 10.47
C CYS A 5 59.60 -26.95 11.54
N MET A 6 59.98 -26.96 12.83
CA MET A 6 59.05 -26.68 13.94
C MET A 6 58.63 -25.20 14.01
N LEU A 7 59.54 -24.28 13.68
CA LEU A 7 59.25 -22.84 13.55
C LEU A 7 58.35 -22.53 12.34
N PHE A 8 58.51 -23.26 11.23
CA PHE A 8 57.64 -23.13 10.06
C PHE A 8 56.22 -23.66 10.35
N PHE A 9 56.09 -24.76 11.10
CA PHE A 9 54.78 -25.31 11.47
C PHE A 9 53.99 -24.42 12.44
N LEU A 10 54.66 -23.75 13.39
CA LEU A 10 53.99 -22.78 14.28
C LEU A 10 53.56 -21.51 13.54
N ALA A 11 54.33 -21.04 12.55
CA ALA A 11 53.97 -19.87 11.74
C ALA A 11 52.75 -20.13 10.82
N VAL A 12 52.60 -21.37 10.32
CA VAL A 12 51.45 -21.79 9.50
C VAL A 12 50.20 -22.05 10.35
N LEU A 13 50.34 -22.56 11.59
CA LEU A 13 49.19 -22.70 12.51
C LEU A 13 48.63 -21.35 12.96
N SER A 14 49.49 -20.34 13.09
CA SER A 14 49.12 -18.99 13.50
C SER A 14 48.36 -18.21 12.42
N THR A 15 48.55 -18.55 11.15
CA THR A 15 47.87 -17.91 10.00
C THR A 15 46.49 -18.53 9.72
N ILE A 16 46.25 -19.78 10.12
CA ILE A 16 44.94 -20.44 9.96
C ILE A 16 43.92 -19.97 11.02
N ALA A 17 44.39 -19.54 12.20
CA ALA A 17 43.50 -19.06 13.28
C ALA A 17 42.84 -17.70 13.00
N VAL A 18 43.36 -16.91 12.05
CA VAL A 18 42.84 -15.55 11.75
C VAL A 18 41.78 -15.55 10.64
N PHE A 19 41.66 -16.63 9.87
CA PHE A 19 40.66 -16.75 8.79
C PHE A 19 39.31 -17.37 9.22
N GLY A 20 39.13 -17.68 10.50
CA GLY A 20 37.99 -18.49 10.99
C GLY A 20 36.78 -17.73 11.55
N CYS A 21 36.79 -16.40 11.66
CA CYS A 21 35.67 -15.65 12.21
C CYS A 21 35.33 -14.42 11.35
N GLN A 22 34.78 -14.65 10.16
CA GLN A 22 33.92 -13.63 9.57
C GLN A 22 32.73 -13.44 10.53
N LYS A 23 32.73 -12.30 11.23
CA LYS A 23 31.62 -11.88 12.09
C LYS A 23 30.39 -11.74 11.21
N LYS A 24 29.60 -12.82 11.12
CA LYS A 24 28.35 -12.91 10.35
C LYS A 24 27.49 -11.74 10.82
N SER A 25 27.21 -10.77 9.95
CA SER A 25 26.49 -9.52 10.29
C SER A 25 25.44 -9.76 11.37
N ASP A 26 25.59 -9.09 12.51
CA ASP A 26 24.72 -9.25 13.70
C ASP A 26 23.32 -8.64 13.50
N VAL A 27 23.00 -8.25 12.27
CA VAL A 27 21.82 -7.48 11.89
C VAL A 27 21.06 -8.15 10.75
N ILE A 28 19.73 -8.18 10.86
CA ILE A 28 18.77 -8.48 9.80
C ILE A 28 18.23 -7.14 9.30
N LYS A 29 18.47 -6.81 8.03
CA LYS A 29 17.93 -5.60 7.42
C LYS A 29 16.52 -5.85 6.92
N ILE A 30 15.56 -5.03 7.33
CA ILE A 30 14.19 -5.04 6.82
C ILE A 30 13.93 -3.71 6.11
N GLY A 31 13.54 -3.79 4.85
CA GLY A 31 13.14 -2.62 4.07
C GLY A 31 11.74 -2.17 4.42
N ILE A 32 11.53 -0.86 4.48
CA ILE A 32 10.23 -0.20 4.53
C ILE A 32 10.12 0.68 3.30
N ALA A 33 9.08 0.50 2.50
CA ALA A 33 8.81 1.36 1.35
C ALA A 33 7.37 1.89 1.35
N GLY A 34 7.20 3.19 1.13
CA GLY A 34 5.90 3.85 1.11
C GLY A 34 6.05 5.36 0.90
N PRO A 35 4.93 6.11 0.89
CA PRO A 35 4.95 7.55 0.65
C PRO A 35 5.38 8.26 1.94
N MET A 36 6.69 8.42 2.15
CA MET A 36 7.23 9.06 3.36
C MET A 36 7.12 10.59 3.25
N THR A 37 7.11 11.11 2.04
CA THR A 37 6.87 12.52 1.73
C THR A 37 5.69 12.68 0.76
N GLY A 38 5.33 13.92 0.44
CA GLY A 38 4.20 14.23 -0.44
C GLY A 38 2.85 14.28 0.27
N ASP A 39 1.80 14.23 -0.53
CA ASP A 39 0.39 14.37 -0.14
C ASP A 39 -0.13 13.21 0.73
N GLN A 40 0.40 12.00 0.52
CA GLN A 40 0.09 10.80 1.30
C GLN A 40 1.08 10.50 2.43
N SER A 41 1.96 11.45 2.76
CA SER A 41 2.96 11.32 3.84
C SER A 41 2.39 10.89 5.18
N LYS A 42 1.15 11.26 5.50
CA LYS A 42 0.46 10.82 6.73
C LYS A 42 0.33 9.30 6.79
N MET A 43 -0.15 8.67 5.71
CA MET A 43 -0.28 7.22 5.63
C MET A 43 1.08 6.53 5.72
N GLY A 44 2.08 7.02 4.99
CA GLY A 44 3.43 6.45 5.03
C GLY A 44 4.09 6.57 6.40
N MET A 45 3.88 7.68 7.11
CA MET A 45 4.39 7.87 8.47
C MET A 45 3.69 6.98 9.49
N ASP A 46 2.36 6.82 9.43
CA ASP A 46 1.64 5.88 10.31
C ASP A 46 2.14 4.45 10.12
N PHE A 47 2.27 4.03 8.87
CA PHE A 47 2.84 2.74 8.49
C PHE A 47 4.27 2.56 9.03
N LYS A 48 5.17 3.52 8.78
CA LYS A 48 6.55 3.50 9.27
C LYS A 48 6.60 3.39 10.79
N ASN A 49 5.77 4.15 11.50
CA ASN A 49 5.71 4.14 12.96
C ASN A 49 5.27 2.75 13.48
N GLY A 50 4.27 2.13 12.84
CA GLY A 50 3.83 0.77 13.19
C GLY A 50 4.94 -0.27 13.03
N VAL A 51 5.69 -0.22 11.92
CA VAL A 51 6.84 -1.13 11.72
C VAL A 51 7.95 -0.85 12.72
N SER A 52 8.23 0.42 12.98
CA SER A 52 9.30 0.84 13.90
C SER A 52 9.01 0.38 15.33
N LEU A 53 7.76 0.48 15.78
CA LEU A 53 7.31 -0.07 17.07
C LEU A 53 7.50 -1.60 17.12
N ALA A 54 7.08 -2.34 16.09
CA ALA A 54 7.27 -3.79 16.05
C ALA A 54 8.76 -4.17 16.09
N VAL A 55 9.61 -3.44 15.37
CA VAL A 55 11.06 -3.65 15.38
C VAL A 55 11.68 -3.38 16.75
N GLU A 56 11.27 -2.30 17.41
CA GLU A 56 11.72 -1.95 18.76
C GLU A 56 11.36 -3.06 19.76
N GLU A 57 10.11 -3.53 19.72
CA GLU A 57 9.64 -4.62 20.58
C GLU A 57 10.46 -5.91 20.36
N TRP A 58 10.69 -6.32 19.11
CA TRP A 58 11.49 -7.50 18.80
C TRP A 58 12.94 -7.35 19.25
N ASN A 59 13.55 -6.19 19.00
CA ASN A 59 14.92 -5.92 19.41
C ASN A 59 15.08 -5.91 20.94
N SER A 60 14.09 -5.39 21.68
CA SER A 60 14.09 -5.42 23.16
C SER A 60 14.05 -6.85 23.73
N ARG A 61 13.48 -7.81 22.97
CA ARG A 61 13.42 -9.24 23.31
C ARG A 61 14.65 -10.05 22.83
N GLY A 62 15.74 -9.37 22.45
CA GLY A 62 16.96 -10.01 21.96
C GLY A 62 16.99 -10.23 20.44
N GLY A 63 16.04 -9.65 19.71
CA GLY A 63 15.98 -9.70 18.25
C GLY A 63 15.39 -11.00 17.69
N VAL A 64 15.68 -11.27 16.42
CA VAL A 64 15.23 -12.49 15.72
C VAL A 64 16.41 -13.41 15.51
N LEU A 65 16.32 -14.64 16.02
CA LEU A 65 17.43 -15.61 16.01
C LEU A 65 18.73 -15.03 16.63
N GLY A 66 18.58 -14.18 17.65
CA GLY A 66 19.69 -13.49 18.32
C GLY A 66 20.31 -12.32 17.53
N LYS A 67 19.70 -11.93 16.41
CA LYS A 67 20.16 -10.79 15.57
C LYS A 67 19.23 -9.60 15.71
N LYS A 68 19.80 -8.41 15.78
CA LYS A 68 19.01 -7.16 15.78
C LYS A 68 18.39 -6.92 14.41
N ILE A 69 17.21 -6.32 14.39
CA ILE A 69 16.58 -5.84 13.17
C ILE A 69 17.00 -4.38 12.96
N GLU A 70 17.44 -4.05 11.75
CA GLU A 70 17.67 -2.67 11.29
C GLU A 70 16.72 -2.35 10.15
N VAL A 71 16.15 -1.15 10.18
CA VAL A 71 15.18 -0.70 9.19
C VAL A 71 15.89 0.14 8.12
N VAL A 72 15.69 -0.23 6.86
CA VAL A 72 16.08 0.58 5.70
C VAL A 72 14.83 1.28 5.16
N ILE A 73 14.85 2.60 5.06
CA ILE A 73 13.69 3.38 4.62
C ILE A 73 13.82 3.79 3.15
N GLY A 74 12.74 3.62 2.41
CA GLY A 74 12.57 4.05 1.03
C GLY A 74 11.31 4.90 0.90
N ASP A 75 11.49 6.11 0.39
CA ASP A 75 10.38 7.01 0.05
C ASP A 75 10.00 6.81 -1.42
N ASP A 76 8.82 6.24 -1.64
CA ASP A 76 8.27 6.06 -2.99
C ASP A 76 7.42 7.23 -3.46
N GLN A 77 7.08 8.17 -2.56
CA GLN A 77 6.29 9.37 -2.87
C GLN A 77 4.95 9.09 -3.58
N HIS A 78 4.37 7.90 -3.41
CA HIS A 78 3.21 7.45 -4.16
C HIS A 78 3.43 7.34 -5.69
N ASP A 79 4.69 7.39 -6.16
CA ASP A 79 5.03 7.36 -7.57
C ASP A 79 5.54 5.96 -8.00
N PRO A 80 4.92 5.33 -9.02
CA PRO A 80 5.33 4.00 -9.48
C PRO A 80 6.80 3.89 -9.95
N LYS A 81 7.36 4.95 -10.56
CA LYS A 81 8.76 4.92 -11.03
C LYS A 81 9.71 5.02 -9.83
N GLN A 82 9.41 5.88 -8.88
CA GLN A 82 10.15 6.01 -7.64
C GLN A 82 10.06 4.73 -6.81
N ALA A 83 8.91 4.04 -6.80
CA ALA A 83 8.76 2.73 -6.17
C ALA A 83 9.72 1.69 -6.75
N VAL A 84 9.87 1.63 -8.08
CA VAL A 84 10.86 0.76 -8.74
C VAL A 84 12.30 1.15 -8.37
N SER A 85 12.60 2.45 -8.28
CA SER A 85 13.91 2.95 -7.83
C SER A 85 14.22 2.52 -6.40
N VAL A 86 13.26 2.70 -5.49
CA VAL A 86 13.34 2.24 -4.09
C VAL A 86 13.53 0.74 -4.03
N ALA A 87 12.80 -0.04 -4.83
CA ALA A 87 12.94 -1.49 -4.84
C ALA A 87 14.36 -1.95 -5.24
N ASN A 88 14.94 -1.34 -6.28
CA ASN A 88 16.33 -1.62 -6.66
C ASN A 88 17.31 -1.21 -5.55
N LYS A 89 17.09 -0.06 -4.90
CA LYS A 89 17.89 0.36 -3.74
C LYS A 89 17.85 -0.68 -2.61
N MET A 90 16.66 -1.17 -2.25
CA MET A 90 16.47 -2.16 -1.18
C MET A 90 17.20 -3.48 -1.48
N VAL A 91 17.10 -3.96 -2.73
CA VAL A 91 17.84 -5.14 -3.19
C VAL A 91 19.35 -4.91 -3.08
N ASN A 92 19.84 -3.77 -3.57
CA ASN A 92 21.27 -3.42 -3.49
C ASN A 92 21.78 -3.27 -2.05
N GLU A 93 20.94 -2.79 -1.13
CA GLU A 93 21.28 -2.70 0.29
C GLU A 93 21.24 -4.04 1.03
N GLY A 94 20.78 -5.10 0.36
CA GLY A 94 20.75 -6.46 0.88
C GLY A 94 19.69 -6.65 1.98
N VAL A 95 18.51 -6.04 1.83
CA VAL A 95 17.41 -6.28 2.77
C VAL A 95 16.97 -7.75 2.71
N THR A 96 16.70 -8.34 3.87
CA THR A 96 16.22 -9.72 4.01
C THR A 96 14.76 -9.88 3.59
N GLY A 97 13.99 -8.80 3.69
CA GLY A 97 12.60 -8.74 3.27
C GLY A 97 12.11 -7.28 3.26
N LEU A 98 10.98 -7.07 2.60
CA LEU A 98 10.35 -5.76 2.48
C LEU A 98 8.99 -5.75 3.17
N ILE A 99 8.71 -4.68 3.90
CA ILE A 99 7.37 -4.28 4.29
C ILE A 99 7.01 -3.04 3.46
N GLY A 100 5.90 -3.10 2.74
CA GLY A 100 5.54 -2.11 1.71
C GLY A 100 5.35 -2.80 0.36
N HIS A 101 5.16 -2.07 -0.74
CA HIS A 101 4.80 -0.66 -0.75
C HIS A 101 3.38 -0.47 -0.20
N PHE A 102 2.99 0.78 0.09
CA PHE A 102 1.67 1.06 0.63
C PHE A 102 0.60 1.04 -0.47
N ASN A 103 0.84 1.73 -1.59
CA ASN A 103 -0.15 1.88 -2.65
C ASN A 103 -0.04 0.80 -3.72
N SER A 104 -1.19 0.32 -4.22
CA SER A 104 -1.25 -0.69 -5.29
C SER A 104 -0.46 -0.31 -6.54
N SER A 105 -0.49 0.98 -6.93
CA SER A 105 0.27 1.53 -8.08
C SER A 105 1.79 1.41 -7.91
N CYS A 106 2.28 1.40 -6.66
CA CYS A 106 3.69 1.26 -6.32
C CYS A 106 4.08 -0.20 -6.05
N SER A 107 3.23 -0.94 -5.33
CA SER A 107 3.48 -2.33 -4.96
C SER A 107 3.55 -3.26 -6.16
N ILE A 108 2.68 -3.08 -7.15
CA ILE A 108 2.62 -3.97 -8.32
C ILE A 108 3.92 -3.94 -9.14
N PRO A 109 4.49 -2.78 -9.53
CA PRO A 109 5.78 -2.77 -10.22
C PRO A 109 6.98 -2.99 -9.27
N GLY A 110 6.88 -2.57 -8.00
CA GLY A 110 7.91 -2.82 -7.00
C GLY A 110 8.10 -4.32 -6.71
N SER A 111 7.00 -5.07 -6.59
CA SER A 111 7.01 -6.53 -6.35
C SER A 111 7.79 -7.26 -7.42
N ASP A 112 7.69 -6.86 -8.69
CA ASP A 112 8.40 -7.51 -9.78
C ASP A 112 9.93 -7.45 -9.59
N VAL A 113 10.46 -6.38 -8.99
CA VAL A 113 11.90 -6.23 -8.67
C VAL A 113 12.30 -7.17 -7.53
N TYR A 114 11.51 -7.23 -6.46
CA TYR A 114 11.77 -8.08 -5.31
C TYR A 114 11.67 -9.57 -5.68
N SER A 115 10.63 -9.95 -6.44
CA SER A 115 10.42 -11.31 -6.94
C SER A 115 11.60 -11.81 -7.78
N ARG A 116 12.10 -11.00 -8.72
CA ARG A 116 13.29 -11.35 -9.53
C ARG A 116 14.56 -11.50 -8.69
N SER A 117 14.63 -10.83 -7.55
CA SER A 117 15.79 -10.82 -6.66
C SER A 117 15.67 -11.79 -5.48
N GLY A 118 14.57 -12.53 -5.38
CA GLY A 118 14.31 -13.46 -4.28
C GLY A 118 14.07 -12.79 -2.93
N VAL A 119 13.70 -11.50 -2.91
CA VAL A 119 13.37 -10.77 -1.68
C VAL A 119 11.87 -10.88 -1.43
N PRO A 120 11.42 -11.46 -0.30
CA PRO A 120 9.99 -11.51 0.01
C PRO A 120 9.47 -10.11 0.41
N MET A 121 8.21 -9.85 0.10
CA MET A 121 7.52 -8.59 0.35
C MET A 121 6.17 -8.84 1.05
N ILE A 122 5.86 -8.00 2.04
CA ILE A 122 4.55 -7.95 2.70
C ILE A 122 3.98 -6.54 2.54
N SER A 123 2.90 -6.39 1.76
CA SER A 123 2.21 -5.10 1.65
C SER A 123 1.17 -4.92 2.76
N PRO A 124 1.17 -3.76 3.46
CA PRO A 124 0.17 -3.44 4.47
C PRO A 124 -1.07 -2.73 3.92
N GLY A 125 -1.02 -2.19 2.70
CA GLY A 125 -2.06 -1.31 2.17
C GLY A 125 -2.48 -1.59 0.71
N SER A 126 -1.79 -2.48 0.00
CA SER A 126 -2.10 -2.72 -1.42
C SER A 126 -3.16 -3.81 -1.59
N THR A 127 -4.39 -3.36 -1.76
CA THR A 127 -5.59 -4.19 -1.84
C THR A 127 -5.90 -4.69 -3.26
N ASN A 128 -5.26 -4.15 -4.30
CA ASN A 128 -5.59 -4.55 -5.68
C ASN A 128 -5.26 -6.04 -5.93
N PRO A 129 -6.22 -6.87 -6.39
CA PRO A 129 -6.05 -8.30 -6.65
C PRO A 129 -4.78 -8.65 -7.44
N GLN A 130 -4.42 -7.83 -8.43
CA GLN A 130 -3.30 -8.08 -9.33
C GLN A 130 -1.98 -8.30 -8.57
N LEU A 131 -1.76 -7.66 -7.41
CA LEU A 131 -0.52 -7.79 -6.65
C LEU A 131 -0.15 -9.26 -6.33
N THR A 132 -1.14 -10.11 -6.06
CA THR A 132 -0.89 -11.53 -5.69
C THR A 132 -1.45 -12.52 -6.71
N GLU A 133 -1.93 -12.04 -7.85
CA GLU A 133 -2.43 -12.90 -8.94
C GLU A 133 -1.41 -13.12 -10.05
N LYS A 134 -0.26 -12.45 -9.96
CA LYS A 134 0.90 -12.65 -10.86
C LYS A 134 1.61 -14.00 -10.68
N GLY A 135 1.26 -14.77 -9.65
CA GLY A 135 1.89 -16.07 -9.37
C GLY A 135 3.19 -16.00 -8.54
N ASP A 136 3.56 -14.82 -8.05
CA ASP A 136 4.75 -14.62 -7.23
C ASP A 136 4.58 -15.18 -5.80
N LYS A 137 5.39 -16.20 -5.47
CA LYS A 137 5.33 -16.86 -4.15
C LYS A 137 5.91 -16.03 -3.00
N GLY A 138 6.65 -14.97 -3.32
CA GLY A 138 7.30 -14.09 -2.35
C GLY A 138 6.49 -12.85 -1.97
N VAL A 139 5.27 -12.69 -2.49
CA VAL A 139 4.45 -11.49 -2.29
C VAL A 139 3.25 -11.83 -1.40
N PHE A 140 3.16 -11.14 -0.27
CA PHE A 140 2.13 -11.34 0.75
C PHE A 140 1.43 -10.01 1.08
N ARG A 141 0.30 -10.11 1.77
CA ARG A 141 -0.48 -8.97 2.26
C ARG A 141 -0.89 -9.19 3.70
N VAL A 142 -1.04 -8.10 4.44
CA VAL A 142 -1.74 -8.09 5.74
C VAL A 142 -3.05 -7.29 5.70
N CYS A 143 -3.48 -6.89 4.50
CA CYS A 143 -4.77 -6.25 4.20
C CYS A 143 -5.66 -7.17 3.34
N GLY A 144 -6.94 -6.82 3.24
CA GLY A 144 -7.91 -7.47 2.34
C GLY A 144 -7.67 -7.16 0.85
N ARG A 145 -8.62 -7.55 -0.01
CA ARG A 145 -8.57 -7.29 -1.45
C ARG A 145 -9.77 -6.48 -1.96
N ASP A 146 -9.56 -5.74 -3.05
CA ASP A 146 -10.60 -4.90 -3.69
C ASP A 146 -11.81 -5.71 -4.19
N ASP A 147 -11.61 -6.93 -4.67
CA ASP A 147 -12.71 -7.81 -5.10
C ASP A 147 -13.58 -8.27 -3.93
N GLN A 148 -13.00 -8.43 -2.74
CA GLN A 148 -13.74 -8.70 -1.52
C GLN A 148 -14.52 -7.47 -1.07
N GLN A 149 -13.87 -6.32 -0.89
CA GLN A 149 -14.54 -5.12 -0.37
C GLN A 149 -15.55 -4.52 -1.37
N GLY A 150 -15.24 -4.55 -2.68
CA GLY A 150 -16.17 -4.16 -3.74
C GLY A 150 -17.43 -5.03 -3.72
N LYS A 151 -17.27 -6.35 -3.51
CA LYS A 151 -18.41 -7.26 -3.34
C LYS A 151 -19.21 -6.96 -2.08
N VAL A 152 -18.57 -6.73 -0.93
CA VAL A 152 -19.27 -6.37 0.31
C VAL A 152 -20.08 -5.08 0.14
N GLY A 153 -19.51 -4.05 -0.49
CA GLY A 153 -20.22 -2.82 -0.81
C GLY A 153 -21.43 -3.06 -1.71
N ALA A 154 -21.25 -3.84 -2.79
CA ALA A 154 -22.34 -4.16 -3.72
C ALA A 154 -23.46 -4.99 -3.07
N ASP A 155 -23.11 -5.95 -2.21
CA ASP A 155 -24.08 -6.75 -1.45
C ASP A 155 -24.85 -5.89 -0.44
N PHE A 156 -24.20 -4.92 0.19
CA PHE A 156 -24.87 -3.96 1.07
C PHE A 156 -25.85 -3.07 0.30
N VAL A 157 -25.44 -2.53 -0.85
CA VAL A 157 -26.30 -1.72 -1.73
C VAL A 157 -27.52 -2.50 -2.21
N THR A 158 -27.32 -3.74 -2.67
CA THR A 158 -28.40 -4.55 -3.26
C THR A 158 -29.29 -5.24 -2.24
N GLY A 159 -28.71 -5.74 -1.14
CA GLY A 159 -29.40 -6.54 -0.14
C GLY A 159 -30.01 -5.72 0.98
N GLN A 160 -29.25 -4.79 1.55
CA GLN A 160 -29.68 -4.01 2.71
C GLN A 160 -30.36 -2.71 2.32
N LEU A 161 -29.70 -1.88 1.50
CA LEU A 161 -30.26 -0.61 1.05
C LEU A 161 -31.30 -0.79 -0.06
N LYS A 162 -31.23 -1.90 -0.80
CA LYS A 162 -32.12 -2.25 -1.93
C LYS A 162 -32.17 -1.17 -3.01
N LEU A 163 -31.09 -0.41 -3.19
CA LEU A 163 -31.00 0.64 -4.21
C LEU A 163 -30.95 0.03 -5.60
N LYS A 164 -31.39 0.81 -6.58
CA LYS A 164 -31.47 0.41 -7.98
C LYS A 164 -30.69 1.32 -8.91
N LYS A 165 -30.19 2.46 -8.44
CA LYS A 165 -29.54 3.47 -9.28
C LYS A 165 -28.31 4.07 -8.60
N VAL A 166 -27.12 3.78 -9.11
CA VAL A 166 -25.86 4.19 -8.50
C VAL A 166 -24.98 4.95 -9.49
N ALA A 167 -24.29 5.98 -9.01
CA ALA A 167 -23.17 6.59 -9.72
C ALA A 167 -21.86 6.04 -9.14
N VAL A 168 -20.92 5.67 -10.00
CA VAL A 168 -19.60 5.14 -9.63
C VAL A 168 -18.54 6.12 -10.12
N VAL A 169 -17.69 6.60 -9.22
CA VAL A 169 -16.60 7.53 -9.51
C VAL A 169 -15.29 6.95 -8.99
N HIS A 170 -14.18 7.20 -9.68
CA HIS A 170 -12.86 6.78 -9.21
C HIS A 170 -11.80 7.87 -9.39
N ASP A 171 -10.67 7.78 -8.70
CA ASP A 171 -9.53 8.73 -8.81
C ASP A 171 -8.52 8.40 -9.93
N LYS A 172 -8.82 7.35 -10.72
CA LYS A 172 -7.99 6.81 -11.82
C LYS A 172 -6.67 6.16 -11.38
N THR A 173 -6.41 6.06 -10.07
CA THR A 173 -5.29 5.28 -9.56
C THR A 173 -5.58 3.78 -9.71
N THR A 174 -4.53 2.95 -9.68
CA THR A 174 -4.68 1.48 -9.73
C THR A 174 -5.57 0.93 -8.60
N TYR A 175 -5.54 1.57 -7.43
CA TYR A 175 -6.42 1.23 -6.32
C TYR A 175 -7.84 1.75 -6.56
N GLY A 176 -8.01 3.06 -6.72
CA GLY A 176 -9.34 3.67 -6.76
C GLY A 176 -10.18 3.19 -7.93
N GLN A 177 -9.58 3.07 -9.13
CA GLN A 177 -10.27 2.50 -10.28
C GLN A 177 -10.52 0.99 -10.12
N GLY A 178 -9.54 0.23 -9.62
CA GLY A 178 -9.68 -1.21 -9.41
C GLY A 178 -10.82 -1.55 -8.44
N LEU A 179 -10.92 -0.81 -7.33
CA LEU A 179 -12.02 -0.94 -6.38
C LEU A 179 -13.38 -0.57 -7.00
N ALA A 180 -13.45 0.55 -7.73
CA ALA A 180 -14.68 0.96 -8.41
C ALA A 180 -15.13 -0.08 -9.45
N ASP A 181 -14.20 -0.71 -10.15
CA ASP A 181 -14.46 -1.76 -11.12
C ASP A 181 -14.97 -3.04 -10.46
N GLU A 182 -14.36 -3.49 -9.36
CA GLU A 182 -14.84 -4.66 -8.62
C GLU A 182 -16.21 -4.42 -7.96
N PHE A 183 -16.47 -3.23 -7.44
CA PHE A 183 -17.80 -2.83 -6.97
C PHE A 183 -18.84 -2.88 -8.10
N LYS A 184 -18.54 -2.24 -9.25
CA LYS A 184 -19.41 -2.25 -10.44
C LYS A 184 -19.68 -3.67 -10.94
N LYS A 185 -18.64 -4.51 -11.00
CA LYS A 185 -18.75 -5.92 -11.40
C LYS A 185 -19.63 -6.72 -10.44
N ALA A 186 -19.50 -6.51 -9.14
CA ALA A 186 -20.30 -7.21 -8.14
C ALA A 186 -21.78 -6.77 -8.10
N LEU A 187 -22.10 -5.52 -8.48
CA LEU A 187 -23.48 -5.08 -8.69
C LEU A 187 -24.16 -5.87 -9.83
N GLY A 188 -23.44 -6.14 -10.91
CA GLY A 188 -23.98 -6.78 -12.12
C GLY A 188 -25.21 -6.02 -12.66
N ASP A 189 -26.20 -6.75 -13.17
CA ASP A 189 -27.44 -6.17 -13.71
C ASP A 189 -28.50 -5.86 -12.63
N LYS A 190 -28.16 -6.00 -11.34
CA LYS A 190 -29.12 -5.78 -10.23
C LYS A 190 -29.41 -4.30 -9.96
N VAL A 191 -28.52 -3.43 -10.43
CA VAL A 191 -28.49 -1.98 -10.18
C VAL A 191 -28.05 -1.27 -11.47
N GLU A 192 -28.79 -0.25 -11.86
CA GLU A 192 -28.44 0.65 -12.96
C GLU A 192 -27.26 1.55 -12.57
N ILE A 193 -26.18 1.51 -13.36
CA ILE A 193 -25.03 2.41 -13.18
C ILE A 193 -25.22 3.62 -14.08
N VAL A 194 -25.67 4.73 -13.49
CA VAL A 194 -26.08 5.93 -14.24
C VAL A 194 -24.97 6.91 -14.53
N PHE A 195 -23.84 6.69 -13.88
CA PHE A 195 -22.58 7.36 -14.16
C PHE A 195 -21.45 6.39 -13.81
N TYR A 196 -20.46 6.30 -14.69
CA TYR A 196 -19.16 5.69 -14.41
C TYR A 196 -18.10 6.60 -15.00
N GLY A 197 -17.14 7.06 -14.20
CA GLY A 197 -16.09 7.93 -14.68
C GLY A 197 -15.06 8.29 -13.61
N GLY A 198 -13.99 8.95 -14.04
CA GLY A 198 -12.86 9.28 -13.18
C GLY A 198 -12.66 10.77 -12.95
N ILE A 199 -12.25 11.13 -11.74
CA ILE A 199 -11.60 12.42 -11.41
C ILE A 199 -10.07 12.27 -11.49
N ILE A 200 -9.35 13.38 -11.38
CA ILE A 200 -7.88 13.39 -11.32
C ILE A 200 -7.50 13.60 -9.85
N GLN A 201 -6.71 12.69 -9.30
CA GLN A 201 -6.16 12.85 -7.95
C GLN A 201 -5.32 14.13 -7.86
N GLY A 202 -5.49 14.89 -6.78
CA GLY A 202 -4.84 16.19 -6.58
C GLY A 202 -5.62 17.41 -7.09
N ASP A 203 -6.63 17.20 -7.95
CA ASP A 203 -7.55 18.29 -8.31
C ASP A 203 -8.33 18.77 -7.08
N ARG A 204 -8.72 20.06 -7.08
CA ARG A 204 -9.45 20.67 -5.96
C ARG A 204 -10.90 20.99 -6.27
N ASP A 205 -11.32 20.88 -7.53
CA ASP A 205 -12.67 21.18 -7.99
C ASP A 205 -13.26 19.98 -8.74
N PHE A 206 -14.30 19.41 -8.14
CA PHE A 206 -15.06 18.27 -8.64
C PHE A 206 -16.50 18.66 -9.00
N LYS A 207 -16.87 19.95 -8.98
CA LYS A 207 -18.25 20.40 -9.23
C LYS A 207 -18.75 20.01 -10.60
N GLY A 208 -17.89 19.98 -11.61
CA GLY A 208 -18.24 19.53 -12.96
C GLY A 208 -18.79 18.10 -12.98
N VAL A 209 -18.01 17.14 -12.48
CA VAL A 209 -18.43 15.73 -12.42
C VAL A 209 -19.64 15.55 -11.50
N LEU A 210 -19.66 16.22 -10.35
CA LEU A 210 -20.76 16.15 -9.40
C LEU A 210 -22.06 16.72 -9.96
N THR A 211 -22.00 17.76 -10.80
CA THR A 211 -23.17 18.32 -11.49
C THR A 211 -23.72 17.34 -12.51
N THR A 212 -22.85 16.68 -13.29
CA THR A 212 -23.26 15.60 -14.19
C THR A 212 -23.95 14.48 -13.42
N ILE A 213 -23.36 14.01 -12.32
CA ILE A 213 -23.91 12.98 -11.44
C ILE A 213 -25.28 13.43 -10.88
N LYS A 214 -25.40 14.66 -10.40
CA LYS A 214 -26.67 15.21 -9.90
C LYS A 214 -27.77 15.17 -10.96
N GLY A 215 -27.46 15.50 -12.21
CA GLY A 215 -28.40 15.41 -13.34
C GLY A 215 -28.86 13.99 -13.66
N LYS A 216 -28.10 12.96 -13.24
CA LYS A 216 -28.46 11.55 -13.36
C LYS A 216 -29.36 11.06 -12.22
N VAL A 217 -29.52 11.85 -11.15
CA VAL A 217 -30.38 11.54 -9.99
C VAL A 217 -30.09 10.12 -9.43
N PRO A 218 -28.84 9.83 -9.01
CA PRO A 218 -28.51 8.55 -8.38
C PRO A 218 -29.07 8.48 -6.96
N GLU A 219 -29.28 7.26 -6.46
CA GLU A 219 -29.63 6.99 -5.07
C GLU A 219 -28.39 6.90 -4.17
N LEU A 220 -27.21 6.65 -4.75
CA LEU A 220 -25.93 6.58 -4.05
C LEU A 220 -24.78 6.90 -5.01
N VAL A 221 -23.72 7.52 -4.48
CA VAL A 221 -22.45 7.72 -5.18
C VAL A 221 -21.39 6.83 -4.52
N PHE A 222 -20.89 5.85 -5.26
CA PHE A 222 -19.70 5.10 -4.86
C PHE A 222 -18.45 5.83 -5.35
N PHE A 223 -17.48 6.05 -4.47
CA PHE A 223 -16.19 6.62 -4.82
C PHE A 223 -15.06 5.62 -4.52
N GLY A 224 -14.31 5.23 -5.55
CA GLY A 224 -13.07 4.49 -5.42
C GLY A 224 -11.87 5.44 -5.41
N GLY A 225 -11.29 5.67 -4.24
CA GLY A 225 -10.14 6.55 -4.07
C GLY A 225 -9.82 6.81 -2.60
N ILE A 226 -9.10 7.89 -2.33
CA ILE A 226 -8.59 8.20 -0.98
C ILE A 226 -9.29 9.38 -0.31
N TYR A 227 -9.01 9.57 0.98
CA TYR A 227 -9.68 10.56 1.86
C TYR A 227 -9.66 12.00 1.32
N THR A 228 -8.59 12.42 0.62
CA THR A 228 -8.43 13.82 0.19
C THR A 228 -9.50 14.21 -0.83
N GLU A 229 -9.60 13.45 -1.92
CA GLU A 229 -10.59 13.63 -2.97
C GLU A 229 -12.00 13.36 -2.42
N ALA A 230 -12.18 12.30 -1.63
CA ALA A 230 -13.48 11.95 -1.06
C ALA A 230 -14.05 13.09 -0.21
N GLY A 231 -13.25 13.69 0.68
CA GLY A 231 -13.70 14.79 1.53
C GLY A 231 -14.09 16.03 0.72
N LEU A 232 -13.33 16.35 -0.32
CA LEU A 232 -13.65 17.45 -1.25
C LEU A 232 -14.92 17.17 -2.04
N MET A 233 -15.10 15.94 -2.54
CA MET A 233 -16.29 15.53 -3.28
C MET A 233 -17.54 15.63 -2.41
N VAL A 234 -17.50 15.13 -1.17
CA VAL A 234 -18.63 15.21 -0.23
C VAL A 234 -18.99 16.66 0.09
N ARG A 235 -17.99 17.50 0.39
CA ARG A 235 -18.22 18.93 0.65
C ARG A 235 -18.85 19.64 -0.55
N GLN A 236 -18.30 19.44 -1.74
CA GLN A 236 -18.78 20.10 -2.95
C GLN A 236 -20.13 19.55 -3.42
N ALA A 237 -20.41 18.26 -3.19
CA ALA A 237 -21.72 17.67 -3.45
C ALA A 237 -22.81 18.38 -2.63
N LYS A 238 -22.53 18.67 -1.36
CA LYS A 238 -23.43 19.44 -0.50
C LYS A 238 -23.61 20.88 -1.00
N GLU A 239 -22.55 21.56 -1.40
CA GLU A 239 -22.60 22.92 -1.96
C GLU A 239 -23.52 23.01 -3.20
N ILE A 240 -23.48 22.01 -4.08
CA ILE A 240 -24.33 21.98 -5.28
C ILE A 240 -25.69 21.32 -5.05
N GLY A 241 -26.01 20.88 -3.83
CA GLY A 241 -27.28 20.23 -3.48
C GLY A 241 -27.47 18.83 -4.08
N LEU A 242 -26.39 18.07 -4.29
CA LEU A 242 -26.47 16.63 -4.55
C LEU A 242 -26.76 15.91 -3.23
N LYS A 243 -27.92 15.28 -3.13
CA LYS A 243 -28.42 14.65 -1.89
C LYS A 243 -28.06 13.18 -1.73
N ALA A 244 -27.55 12.55 -2.78
CA ALA A 244 -27.22 11.12 -2.75
C ALA A 244 -26.11 10.88 -1.71
N PRO A 245 -26.27 9.91 -0.79
CA PRO A 245 -25.20 9.53 0.13
C PRO A 245 -24.00 8.96 -0.63
N PHE A 246 -22.83 9.10 -0.01
CA PHE A 246 -21.58 8.58 -0.53
C PHE A 246 -21.22 7.25 0.15
N MET A 247 -20.54 6.38 -0.59
CA MET A 247 -19.93 5.15 -0.13
C MET A 247 -18.52 5.04 -0.71
N SER A 248 -17.60 4.46 0.02
CA SER A 248 -16.22 4.24 -0.44
C SER A 248 -15.61 3.00 0.22
N GLY A 249 -14.36 2.68 -0.13
CA GLY A 249 -13.56 1.65 0.49
C GLY A 249 -12.60 2.17 1.57
N ASP A 250 -11.63 1.33 1.93
CA ASP A 250 -10.70 1.56 3.04
C ASP A 250 -9.82 2.81 2.90
N GLY A 251 -9.51 3.25 1.68
CA GLY A 251 -8.69 4.44 1.41
C GLY A 251 -9.26 5.77 1.94
N THR A 252 -10.52 5.79 2.39
CA THR A 252 -11.16 6.96 3.02
C THR A 252 -11.14 6.94 4.54
N ILE A 253 -10.66 5.86 5.15
CA ILE A 253 -10.59 5.68 6.62
C ILE A 253 -9.38 6.45 7.17
N ASP A 254 -9.50 7.77 7.24
CA ASP A 254 -8.52 8.66 7.87
C ASP A 254 -9.27 9.84 8.54
N PRO A 255 -8.89 10.28 9.77
CA PRO A 255 -9.49 11.45 10.41
C PRO A 255 -9.53 12.71 9.53
N LYS A 256 -8.55 12.88 8.62
CA LYS A 256 -8.51 13.99 7.67
C LYS A 256 -9.70 14.02 6.72
N PHE A 257 -10.33 12.88 6.43
CA PHE A 257 -11.58 12.87 5.66
C PHE A 257 -12.63 13.78 6.32
N ILE A 258 -12.84 13.60 7.63
CA ILE A 258 -13.81 14.38 8.42
C ILE A 258 -13.40 15.85 8.47
N GLU A 259 -12.11 16.14 8.63
CA GLU A 259 -11.59 17.52 8.62
C GLU A 259 -11.85 18.22 7.28
N ILE A 260 -11.65 17.53 6.15
CA ILE A 260 -11.82 18.09 4.80
C ILE A 260 -13.30 18.27 4.46
N ALA A 261 -14.13 17.26 4.75
CA ALA A 261 -15.58 17.29 4.50
C ALA A 261 -16.31 18.24 5.45
N GLY A 262 -15.83 18.40 6.69
CA GLY A 262 -16.41 19.26 7.71
C GLY A 262 -17.85 18.87 8.02
N ALA A 263 -18.74 19.86 8.13
CA ALA A 263 -20.17 19.63 8.37
C ALA A 263 -20.91 18.93 7.21
N ALA A 264 -20.23 18.60 6.11
CA ALA A 264 -20.77 17.79 5.03
C ALA A 264 -20.53 16.28 5.21
N ALA A 265 -19.64 15.89 6.14
CA ALA A 265 -19.35 14.49 6.48
C ALA A 265 -20.59 13.75 6.99
#